data_AF-A0AA38KB26-F1
#
_entry.id   AF-A0AA38KB26-F1
#
_cell.length_a   1.000
_cell.length_b   1.000
_cell.length_c   1.000
_cell.angle_alpha   90.00
_cell.angle_beta   90.00
_cell.angle_gamma   90.00
#
_symmetry.space_group_name_H-M   'P 1'
#
loop_
_entity.id
_entity.type
_entity.pdbx_description
1 polymer ?
#
loop_
_entity_poly.entity_id
_entity_poly.type
_entity_poly.pdbx_seq_one_letter_code
_entity_poly.pdbx_strand_id
1 'polypeptide(L)'
;MNVHKPLDLLRKTAFTFPIIDNHAHPLLRSQHRGKVPLETIISEAPSGIGLDRDATHTVACFRAAAQLSEVLGIKRVSGQSDSLWQQVKERRDDLDYEELCDVFMKPCGIQSILLDDGLGGVSEWCEDRKWHKRFGCDTKRIVRIEIEAERLLSPLLQPLLAESDLVDKLEIEMQNQLQSILAEFFHRLEVSLTESARDPEVVSFKSIVCYRGGLNVRPRAEIGIASAQTKRHNYDHVVDSLFQSLLDFKRTGTIRLAHGVINEWIVHWGLRVAGEFDIPVQFHTGLGDSDISLLHASPAHM
;
A
#
# COMPACT_ATOMS: atom_id res chain seq x y z
N MET A 1 5.60 -31.70 -36.33
CA MET A 1 6.38 -31.22 -35.17
C MET A 1 5.70 -31.72 -33.91
N ASN A 2 6.45 -32.25 -32.95
CA ASN A 2 5.89 -32.84 -31.73
C ASN A 2 5.57 -31.74 -30.70
N VAL A 3 4.29 -31.36 -30.59
CA VAL A 3 3.80 -30.24 -29.76
C VAL A 3 4.00 -30.47 -28.25
N HIS A 4 4.29 -31.70 -27.83
CA HIS A 4 4.53 -32.04 -26.42
C HIS A 4 5.86 -31.50 -25.88
N LYS A 5 6.94 -31.51 -26.68
CA LYS A 5 8.26 -31.03 -26.24
C LYS A 5 8.29 -29.53 -25.87
N PRO A 6 7.66 -28.63 -26.65
CA PRO A 6 7.54 -27.22 -26.28
C PRO A 6 6.75 -26.98 -24.98
N LEU A 7 5.68 -27.75 -24.73
CA LEU A 7 4.85 -27.59 -23.52
C LEU A 7 5.58 -28.04 -22.26
N ASP A 8 6.35 -29.14 -22.34
CA ASP A 8 7.17 -29.61 -21.22
C ASP A 8 8.27 -28.61 -20.86
N LEU A 9 8.91 -28.00 -21.87
CA LEU A 9 9.90 -26.96 -21.67
C LEU A 9 9.27 -25.71 -21.03
N LEU A 10 8.13 -25.24 -21.55
CA LEU A 10 7.41 -24.09 -20.98
C LEU A 10 7.02 -24.35 -19.52
N ARG A 11 6.46 -25.52 -19.23
CA ARG A 11 6.10 -25.92 -17.87
C ARG A 11 7.34 -25.90 -16.97
N LYS A 12 8.42 -26.57 -17.37
CA LYS A 12 9.66 -26.59 -16.59
C LYS A 12 10.14 -25.17 -16.31
N THR A 13 10.25 -24.32 -17.34
CA THR A 13 10.66 -22.92 -17.19
C THR A 13 9.75 -22.18 -16.22
N ALA A 14 8.42 -22.21 -16.41
CA ALA A 14 7.47 -21.46 -15.59
C ALA A 14 7.50 -21.85 -14.09
N PHE A 15 7.83 -23.11 -13.77
CA PHE A 15 7.84 -23.60 -12.39
C PHE A 15 9.25 -23.67 -11.76
N THR A 16 10.32 -23.40 -12.50
CA THR A 16 11.69 -23.47 -11.96
C THR A 16 12.52 -22.20 -12.16
N PHE A 17 12.10 -21.26 -13.00
CA PHE A 17 12.82 -20.00 -13.15
C PHE A 17 12.68 -19.16 -11.88
N PRO A 18 13.75 -18.48 -11.43
CA PRO A 18 13.67 -17.62 -10.27
C PRO A 18 12.65 -16.48 -10.46
N ILE A 19 11.92 -16.17 -9.40
CA ILE A 19 10.86 -15.14 -9.41
C ILE A 19 11.41 -13.84 -8.85
N ILE A 20 11.03 -12.71 -9.46
CA ILE A 20 11.13 -11.39 -8.83
C ILE A 20 9.72 -10.99 -8.41
N ASP A 21 9.46 -10.96 -7.12
CA ASP A 21 8.19 -10.45 -6.60
C ASP A 21 8.27 -8.92 -6.59
N ASN A 22 7.59 -8.30 -7.55
CA ASN A 22 7.74 -6.88 -7.82
C ASN A 22 6.86 -5.97 -6.94
N HIS A 23 5.99 -6.54 -6.10
CA HIS A 23 5.21 -5.80 -5.12
C HIS A 23 4.72 -6.71 -4.00
N ALA A 24 5.37 -6.62 -2.85
CA ALA A 24 4.97 -7.32 -1.64
C ALA A 24 4.97 -6.39 -0.43
N HIS A 25 4.39 -6.87 0.67
CA HIS A 25 4.46 -6.23 1.98
C HIS A 25 5.29 -7.08 2.94
N PRO A 26 6.02 -6.45 3.88
CA PRO A 26 6.78 -7.18 4.87
C PRO A 26 5.90 -8.11 5.72
N LEU A 27 6.41 -9.30 6.04
CA LEU A 27 5.79 -10.24 6.96
C LEU A 27 5.68 -9.66 8.36
N LEU A 28 4.70 -10.12 9.14
CA LEU A 28 4.53 -9.73 10.53
C LEU A 28 5.67 -10.27 11.40
N ARG A 29 5.98 -9.59 12.50
CA ARG A 29 6.82 -10.15 13.54
C ARG A 29 6.10 -11.31 14.22
N SER A 30 6.85 -12.30 14.70
CA SER A 30 6.30 -13.48 15.39
C SER A 30 5.31 -13.11 16.51
N GLN A 31 5.65 -12.13 17.34
CA GLN A 31 4.79 -11.62 18.43
C GLN A 31 3.47 -10.97 17.96
N HIS A 32 3.33 -10.69 16.67
CA HIS A 32 2.16 -10.08 16.04
C HIS A 32 1.46 -11.01 15.04
N ARG A 33 1.86 -12.29 14.92
CA ARG A 33 1.32 -13.25 13.94
C ARG A 33 -0.21 -13.39 13.93
N GLY A 34 -0.88 -13.13 15.06
CA GLY A 34 -2.34 -13.22 15.22
C GLY A 34 -3.07 -11.87 15.17
N LYS A 35 -2.38 -10.77 14.84
CA LYS A 35 -3.00 -9.43 14.79
C LYS A 35 -3.92 -9.24 13.59
N VAL A 36 -3.70 -9.99 12.52
CA VAL A 36 -4.46 -9.93 11.28
C VAL A 36 -5.13 -11.30 11.05
N PRO A 37 -6.46 -11.37 10.86
CA PRO A 37 -7.14 -12.61 10.53
C PRO A 37 -6.56 -13.23 9.24
N LEU A 38 -6.41 -14.55 9.20
CA LEU A 38 -5.88 -15.23 8.02
C LEU A 38 -6.78 -15.03 6.80
N GLU A 39 -8.08 -14.85 7.04
CA GLU A 39 -9.11 -14.60 6.03
C GLU A 39 -8.82 -13.34 5.17
N THR A 40 -7.98 -12.42 5.64
CA THR A 40 -7.56 -11.24 4.85
C THR A 40 -6.74 -11.61 3.60
N ILE A 41 -6.08 -12.78 3.58
CA ILE A 41 -5.32 -13.22 2.38
C ILE A 41 -6.23 -13.67 1.23
N ILE A 42 -7.52 -13.91 1.51
CA ILE A 42 -8.51 -14.41 0.54
C ILE A 42 -9.65 -13.41 0.30
N SER A 43 -9.67 -12.28 1.02
CA SER A 43 -10.76 -11.30 0.96
C SER A 43 -10.31 -9.93 1.46
N GLU A 44 -10.69 -8.89 0.72
CA GLU A 44 -10.56 -7.48 1.12
C GLU A 44 -11.76 -6.97 1.94
N ALA A 45 -12.67 -7.86 2.35
CA ALA A 45 -13.81 -7.47 3.16
C ALA A 45 -13.34 -6.86 4.48
N PRO A 46 -13.96 -5.74 4.94
CA PRO A 46 -13.66 -5.21 6.26
C PRO A 46 -14.04 -6.22 7.34
N SER A 47 -13.48 -6.04 8.55
CA SER A 47 -13.79 -6.87 9.72
C SER A 47 -15.30 -6.98 9.95
N GLY A 48 -15.76 -8.17 10.34
CA GLY A 48 -17.17 -8.48 10.54
C GLY A 48 -17.64 -9.62 9.64
N ILE A 49 -18.97 -9.79 9.50
CA ILE A 49 -19.60 -10.97 8.89
C ILE A 49 -19.01 -11.32 7.51
N GLY A 50 -18.71 -10.32 6.68
CA GLY A 50 -18.13 -10.53 5.35
C GLY A 50 -16.78 -11.23 5.39
N LEU A 51 -15.88 -10.81 6.29
CA LEU A 51 -14.56 -11.41 6.47
C LEU A 51 -14.62 -12.69 7.31
N ASP A 52 -15.29 -12.63 8.46
CA ASP A 52 -15.22 -13.66 9.50
C ASP A 52 -16.02 -14.92 9.14
N ARG A 53 -17.06 -14.78 8.31
CA ARG A 53 -17.95 -15.88 7.94
C ARG A 53 -17.97 -16.10 6.44
N ASP A 54 -18.33 -15.08 5.67
CA ASP A 54 -18.70 -15.26 4.27
C ASP A 54 -17.46 -15.49 3.36
N ALA A 55 -16.30 -14.90 3.69
CA ALA A 55 -15.06 -15.07 2.95
C ALA A 55 -14.66 -16.56 2.80
N THR A 56 -14.92 -17.36 3.83
CA THR A 56 -14.57 -18.79 3.84
C THR A 56 -15.42 -19.65 2.90
N HIS A 57 -16.51 -19.10 2.37
CA HIS A 57 -17.42 -19.76 1.43
C HIS A 57 -17.17 -19.35 -0.04
N THR A 58 -16.08 -18.65 -0.32
CA THR A 58 -15.73 -18.19 -1.67
C THR A 58 -14.83 -19.19 -2.40
N VAL A 59 -14.79 -19.08 -3.74
CA VAL A 59 -13.84 -19.85 -4.56
C VAL A 59 -12.39 -19.52 -4.20
N ALA A 60 -12.11 -18.28 -3.79
CA ALA A 60 -10.79 -17.87 -3.31
C ALA A 60 -10.37 -18.68 -2.08
N CYS A 61 -11.25 -18.80 -1.08
CA CYS A 61 -11.03 -19.67 0.09
C CYS A 61 -10.80 -21.12 -0.32
N PHE A 62 -11.70 -21.70 -1.12
CA PHE A 62 -11.60 -23.12 -1.48
C PHE A 62 -10.30 -23.45 -2.22
N ARG A 63 -9.86 -22.55 -3.09
CA ARG A 63 -8.58 -22.67 -3.78
C ARG A 63 -7.41 -22.52 -2.80
N ALA A 64 -7.40 -21.49 -1.96
CA ALA A 64 -6.36 -21.25 -0.97
C ALA A 64 -6.23 -22.43 -0.01
N ALA A 65 -7.35 -22.90 0.57
CA ALA A 65 -7.39 -24.04 1.47
C ALA A 65 -6.76 -25.29 0.82
N ALA A 66 -7.09 -25.58 -0.45
CA ALA A 66 -6.50 -26.70 -1.17
C ALA A 66 -4.97 -26.54 -1.34
N GLN A 67 -4.50 -25.39 -1.80
CA GLN A 67 -3.08 -25.15 -2.06
C GLN A 67 -2.25 -25.12 -0.76
N LEU A 68 -2.74 -24.44 0.27
CA LEU A 68 -2.07 -24.35 1.56
C LEU A 68 -2.04 -25.70 2.28
N SER A 69 -3.09 -26.51 2.15
CA SER A 69 -3.14 -27.85 2.76
C SER A 69 -2.05 -28.78 2.23
N GLU A 70 -1.71 -28.66 0.94
CA GLU A 70 -0.64 -29.44 0.32
C GLU A 70 0.72 -29.06 0.90
N VAL A 71 1.02 -27.76 0.98
CA VAL A 71 2.27 -27.24 1.55
C VAL A 71 2.41 -27.61 3.03
N LEU A 72 1.31 -27.57 3.79
CA LEU A 72 1.28 -27.90 5.21
C LEU A 72 1.23 -29.41 5.51
N GLY A 73 1.14 -30.26 4.48
CA GLY A 73 1.07 -31.71 4.61
C GLY A 73 -0.22 -32.23 5.25
N ILE A 74 -1.32 -31.47 5.16
CA ILE A 74 -2.61 -31.84 5.74
C ILE A 74 -3.24 -32.95 4.90
N LYS A 75 -3.41 -34.13 5.52
CA LYS A 75 -4.12 -35.24 4.88
C LYS A 75 -5.61 -35.00 4.98
N ARG A 76 -6.31 -35.01 3.84
CA ARG A 76 -7.78 -34.97 3.83
C ARG A 76 -8.32 -36.21 4.52
N VAL A 77 -8.87 -36.05 5.73
CA VAL A 77 -9.55 -37.13 6.42
C VAL A 77 -11.03 -37.09 6.05
N SER A 78 -11.52 -38.14 5.40
CA SER A 78 -12.95 -38.29 5.12
C SER A 78 -13.72 -38.44 6.44
N GLY A 79 -14.71 -37.58 6.68
CA GLY A 79 -15.60 -37.67 7.84
C GLY A 79 -15.29 -36.72 9.00
N GLN A 80 -14.31 -35.82 8.87
CA GLN A 80 -14.16 -34.69 9.80
C GLN A 80 -15.27 -33.65 9.58
N SER A 81 -15.78 -33.09 10.68
CA SER A 81 -16.80 -32.03 10.65
C SER A 81 -16.23 -30.67 10.27
N ASP A 82 -14.92 -30.45 10.48
CA ASP A 82 -14.29 -29.14 10.29
C ASP A 82 -13.87 -28.92 8.84
N SER A 83 -14.06 -27.68 8.36
CA SER A 83 -13.69 -27.29 7.01
C SER A 83 -12.17 -27.40 6.78
N LEU A 84 -11.74 -27.63 5.54
CA LEU A 84 -10.31 -27.66 5.20
C LEU A 84 -9.58 -26.34 5.56
N TRP A 85 -10.29 -25.21 5.50
CA TRP A 85 -9.76 -23.91 5.93
C TRP A 85 -9.47 -23.88 7.44
N GLN A 86 -10.36 -24.44 8.24
CA GLN A 86 -10.16 -24.53 9.69
C GLN A 86 -8.94 -25.42 10.03
N GLN A 87 -8.77 -26.55 9.33
CA GLN A 87 -7.59 -27.40 9.47
C GLN A 87 -6.29 -26.67 9.08
N VAL A 88 -6.33 -25.82 8.05
CA VAL A 88 -5.19 -24.96 7.67
C VAL A 88 -4.85 -23.99 8.79
N LYS A 89 -5.84 -23.34 9.41
CA LYS A 89 -5.62 -22.42 10.54
C LYS A 89 -4.96 -23.12 11.72
N GLU A 90 -5.54 -24.24 12.16
CA GLU A 90 -5.02 -25.05 13.27
C GLU A 90 -3.59 -25.51 13.01
N ARG A 91 -3.33 -26.07 11.83
CA ARG A 91 -1.99 -26.54 11.49
C ARG A 91 -0.94 -25.43 11.47
N ARG A 92 -1.32 -24.22 11.04
CA ARG A 92 -0.44 -23.04 11.12
C ARG A 92 -0.20 -22.61 12.56
N ASP A 93 -1.21 -22.68 13.41
CA ASP A 93 -1.12 -22.30 14.83
C ASP A 93 -0.25 -23.25 15.65
N ASP A 94 -0.18 -24.52 15.26
CA ASP A 94 0.72 -25.52 15.86
C ASP A 94 2.19 -25.37 15.44
N LEU A 95 2.48 -24.63 14.37
CA LEU A 95 3.85 -24.43 13.86
C LEU A 95 4.53 -23.24 14.53
N ASP A 96 5.83 -23.41 14.82
CA ASP A 96 6.70 -22.28 15.11
C ASP A 96 6.65 -21.26 13.96
N TYR A 97 6.66 -19.97 14.30
CA TYR A 97 6.44 -18.92 13.30
C TYR A 97 7.56 -18.87 12.26
N GLU A 98 8.80 -19.08 12.68
CA GLU A 98 9.96 -19.06 11.78
C GLU A 98 9.96 -20.26 10.85
N GLU A 99 9.59 -21.43 11.37
CA GLU A 99 9.36 -22.65 10.57
C GLU A 99 8.22 -22.44 9.57
N LEU A 100 7.11 -21.86 10.00
CA LEU A 100 5.96 -21.54 9.15
C LEU A 100 6.37 -20.65 7.97
N CYS A 101 7.12 -19.57 8.23
CA CYS A 101 7.64 -18.71 7.18
C CYS A 101 8.57 -19.46 6.22
N ASP A 102 9.48 -20.28 6.75
CA ASP A 102 10.43 -21.06 5.94
C ASP A 102 9.73 -22.06 5.01
N VAL A 103 8.70 -22.75 5.51
CA VAL A 103 7.89 -23.72 4.74
C VAL A 103 7.24 -23.07 3.52
N PHE A 104 6.78 -21.83 3.64
CA PHE A 104 6.15 -21.11 2.53
C PHE A 104 7.15 -20.39 1.63
N MET A 105 8.17 -19.73 2.18
CA MET A 105 9.00 -18.81 1.41
C MET A 105 10.16 -19.50 0.68
N LYS A 106 10.85 -20.45 1.33
CA LYS A 106 12.06 -21.07 0.75
C LYS A 106 11.78 -21.85 -0.54
N PRO A 107 10.68 -22.62 -0.67
CA PRO A 107 10.41 -23.37 -1.90
C PRO A 107 10.04 -22.51 -3.11
N CYS A 108 9.67 -21.24 -2.93
CA CYS A 108 9.18 -20.38 -4.01
C CYS A 108 10.24 -19.99 -5.03
N GLY A 109 11.54 -20.15 -4.74
CA GLY A 109 12.62 -19.77 -5.66
C GLY A 109 12.65 -18.27 -5.95
N ILE A 110 12.28 -17.44 -4.97
CA ILE A 110 12.27 -15.99 -5.12
C ILE A 110 13.72 -15.50 -5.12
N GLN A 111 14.12 -14.81 -6.19
CA GLN A 111 15.44 -14.18 -6.30
C GLN A 111 15.45 -12.81 -5.62
N SER A 112 14.36 -12.05 -5.72
CA SER A 112 14.26 -10.71 -5.13
C SER A 112 12.82 -10.38 -4.76
N ILE A 113 12.64 -9.66 -3.65
CA ILE A 113 11.34 -9.13 -3.21
C ILE A 113 11.43 -7.59 -3.16
N LEU A 114 10.50 -6.92 -3.84
CA LEU A 114 10.32 -5.47 -3.77
C LEU A 114 9.25 -5.16 -2.72
N LEU A 115 9.68 -4.64 -1.58
CA LEU A 115 8.84 -4.45 -0.39
C LEU A 115 8.36 -3.00 -0.27
N ASP A 116 7.05 -2.81 -0.33
CA ASP A 116 6.37 -1.60 0.11
C ASP A 116 6.17 -1.69 1.63
N ASP A 117 7.00 -0.94 2.36
CA ASP A 117 6.99 -0.89 3.83
C ASP A 117 6.02 0.15 4.39
N GLY A 118 5.24 0.82 3.54
CA GLY A 118 4.28 1.86 3.91
C GLY A 118 2.84 1.38 4.05
N LEU A 119 2.57 0.08 4.22
CA LEU A 119 1.19 -0.39 4.39
C LEU A 119 0.63 0.01 5.77
N GLY A 120 -0.23 1.03 5.77
CA GLY A 120 -0.81 1.59 6.99
C GLY A 120 -1.61 0.57 7.81
N GLY A 121 -1.58 0.72 9.14
CA GLY A 121 -2.32 -0.12 10.09
C GLY A 121 -1.70 -1.48 10.38
N VAL A 122 -0.63 -1.87 9.67
CA VAL A 122 0.12 -3.11 9.92
C VAL A 122 1.63 -2.93 9.91
N SER A 123 2.16 -1.87 9.28
CA SER A 123 3.60 -1.60 9.13
C SER A 123 4.38 -1.66 10.45
N GLU A 124 3.79 -1.18 11.55
CA GLU A 124 4.39 -1.19 12.88
C GLU A 124 4.55 -2.61 13.47
N TRP A 125 3.80 -3.57 12.96
CA TRP A 125 3.84 -4.97 13.38
C TRP A 125 4.74 -5.82 12.49
N CYS A 126 5.28 -5.25 11.42
CA CYS A 126 6.05 -5.95 10.41
C CYS A 126 7.54 -6.09 10.77
N GLU A 127 8.15 -7.11 10.18
CA GLU A 127 9.59 -7.26 10.10
C GLU A 127 10.22 -6.21 9.19
N ASP A 128 11.50 -5.92 9.41
CA ASP A 128 12.26 -5.06 8.51
C ASP A 128 12.48 -5.72 7.14
N ARG A 129 12.64 -4.91 6.10
CA ARG A 129 12.96 -5.38 4.75
C ARG A 129 14.17 -6.33 4.72
N LYS A 130 15.22 -6.07 5.51
CA LYS A 130 16.44 -6.89 5.53
C LYS A 130 16.22 -8.27 6.18
N TRP A 131 15.21 -8.41 7.05
CA TRP A 131 14.88 -9.69 7.67
C TRP A 131 14.56 -10.76 6.62
N HIS A 132 13.88 -10.36 5.53
CA HIS A 132 13.45 -11.25 4.46
C HIS A 132 14.60 -11.84 3.63
N LYS A 133 15.82 -11.27 3.71
CA LYS A 133 17.01 -11.86 3.05
C LYS A 133 17.34 -13.27 3.56
N ARG A 134 16.83 -13.65 4.74
CA ARG A 134 16.97 -15.00 5.30
C ARG A 134 16.42 -16.11 4.40
N PHE A 135 15.51 -15.80 3.47
CA PHE A 135 14.97 -16.77 2.52
C PHE A 135 15.88 -17.00 1.30
N GLY A 136 17.09 -16.43 1.29
CA GLY A 136 18.04 -16.57 0.19
C GLY A 136 17.75 -15.66 -1.01
N CYS A 137 16.99 -14.58 -0.79
CA CYS A 137 16.64 -13.59 -1.80
C CYS A 137 17.24 -12.22 -1.48
N ASP A 138 17.35 -11.35 -2.49
CA ASP A 138 17.59 -9.93 -2.25
C ASP A 138 16.29 -9.20 -1.91
N THR A 139 16.40 -8.04 -1.26
CA THR A 139 15.23 -7.25 -0.88
C THR A 139 15.47 -5.78 -1.18
N LYS A 140 14.51 -5.16 -1.85
CA LYS A 140 14.54 -3.75 -2.25
C LYS A 140 13.28 -3.04 -1.80
N ARG A 141 13.34 -1.71 -1.71
CA ARG A 141 12.28 -0.88 -1.15
C ARG A 141 11.45 -0.24 -2.25
N ILE A 142 10.14 -0.22 -2.02
CA ILE A 142 9.17 0.59 -2.75
C ILE A 142 8.71 1.69 -1.80
N VAL A 143 8.84 2.97 -2.20
CA VAL A 143 8.36 4.09 -1.38
C VAL A 143 6.92 4.42 -1.72
N ARG A 144 6.03 4.29 -0.75
CA ARG A 144 4.63 4.73 -0.86
C ARG A 144 4.51 6.23 -0.64
N ILE A 145 4.26 6.97 -1.71
CA ILE A 145 4.44 8.43 -1.73
C ILE A 145 3.43 9.17 -0.85
N GLU A 146 2.20 8.67 -0.72
CA GLU A 146 1.17 9.32 0.12
C GLU A 146 1.48 9.18 1.61
N ILE A 147 2.06 8.05 2.03
CA ILE A 147 2.45 7.83 3.42
C ILE A 147 3.69 8.64 3.77
N GLU A 148 4.65 8.73 2.85
CA GLU A 148 5.80 9.61 3.03
C GLU A 148 5.38 11.09 3.11
N ALA A 149 4.41 11.50 2.29
CA ALA A 149 3.79 12.82 2.38
C ALA A 149 3.11 13.07 3.74
N GLU A 150 2.27 12.13 4.22
CA GLU A 150 1.62 12.25 5.53
C GLU A 150 2.64 12.33 6.68
N ARG A 151 3.72 11.55 6.61
CA ARG A 151 4.83 11.58 7.59
C ARG A 151 5.51 12.94 7.67
N LEU A 152 5.74 13.58 6.53
CA LEU A 152 6.38 14.90 6.43
C LEU A 152 5.43 16.03 6.83
N LEU A 153 4.15 15.90 6.51
CA LEU A 153 3.12 16.90 6.79
C LEU A 153 2.74 16.94 8.28
N SER A 154 2.69 15.78 8.93
CA SER A 154 2.25 15.65 10.32
C SER A 154 2.90 16.61 11.31
N PRO A 155 4.25 16.71 11.39
CA PRO A 155 4.91 17.64 12.30
C PRO A 155 4.69 19.11 11.93
N LEU A 156 4.41 19.44 10.67
CA LEU A 156 4.14 20.81 10.22
C LEU A 156 2.75 21.30 10.66
N LEU A 157 1.79 20.38 10.76
CA LEU A 157 0.43 20.68 11.21
C LEU A 157 0.28 20.67 12.73
N GLN A 158 1.20 20.03 13.46
CA GLN A 158 1.11 19.88 14.91
C GLN A 158 0.88 21.19 15.69
N PRO A 159 1.51 22.34 15.37
CA PRO A 159 1.23 23.60 16.05
C PRO A 159 -0.23 24.03 15.93
N LEU A 160 -0.82 23.90 14.73
CA LEU A 160 -2.23 24.24 14.48
C LEU A 160 -3.18 23.28 15.15
N LEU A 161 -2.81 22.00 15.21
CA LEU A 161 -3.62 20.95 15.86
C LEU A 161 -3.63 21.06 17.39
N ALA A 162 -2.64 21.73 17.98
CA ALA A 162 -2.59 22.00 19.42
C ALA A 162 -3.51 23.16 19.83
N GLU A 163 -4.01 23.95 18.88
CA GLU A 163 -4.95 25.03 19.15
C GLU A 163 -6.37 24.48 19.38
N SER A 164 -6.94 24.76 20.55
CA SER A 164 -8.30 24.30 20.91
C SER A 164 -9.38 24.85 19.98
N ASP A 165 -9.13 26.03 19.39
CA ASP A 165 -10.14 26.88 18.76
C ASP A 165 -10.00 26.95 17.24
N LEU A 166 -9.49 25.89 16.58
CA LEU A 166 -9.54 25.77 15.12
C LEU A 166 -11.01 25.90 14.67
N VAL A 167 -11.34 27.06 14.11
CA VAL A 167 -12.70 27.47 13.72
C VAL A 167 -13.09 26.73 12.43
N ASP A 168 -14.37 26.40 12.24
CA ASP A 168 -14.87 25.72 11.03
C ASP A 168 -14.78 26.57 9.74
N LYS A 169 -14.23 27.79 9.83
CA LYS A 169 -14.06 28.71 8.70
C LYS A 169 -12.59 29.05 8.51
N LEU A 170 -12.15 29.03 7.26
CA LEU A 170 -10.81 29.44 6.87
C LEU A 170 -10.70 30.97 6.90
N GLU A 171 -10.13 31.51 7.97
CA GLU A 171 -9.80 32.93 8.10
C GLU A 171 -8.50 33.26 7.35
N ILE A 172 -8.30 34.55 7.01
CA ILE A 172 -7.14 35.01 6.21
C ILE A 172 -5.80 34.65 6.88
N GLU A 173 -5.70 34.78 8.21
CA GLU A 173 -4.48 34.46 8.94
C GLU A 173 -4.16 32.96 8.86
N MET A 174 -5.16 32.10 9.11
CA MET A 174 -5.03 30.64 8.95
C MET A 174 -4.68 30.28 7.50
N GLN A 175 -5.28 30.94 6.51
CA GLN A 175 -4.93 30.75 5.10
C GLN A 175 -3.44 31.02 4.85
N ASN A 176 -2.91 32.16 5.31
CA ASN A 176 -1.49 32.50 5.17
C ASN A 176 -0.57 31.47 5.85
N GLN A 177 -0.95 30.99 7.03
CA GLN A 177 -0.19 29.96 7.76
C GLN A 177 -0.18 28.63 6.99
N LEU A 178 -1.32 28.18 6.49
CA LEU A 178 -1.42 26.96 5.68
C LEU A 178 -0.65 27.08 4.37
N GLN A 179 -0.63 28.26 3.74
CA GLN A 179 0.22 28.51 2.58
C GLN A 179 1.71 28.34 2.92
N SER A 180 2.18 28.94 4.01
CA SER A 180 3.56 28.76 4.46
C SER A 180 3.88 27.28 4.75
N ILE A 181 2.96 26.55 5.38
CA ILE A 181 3.10 25.12 5.65
C ILE A 181 3.17 24.32 4.35
N LEU A 182 2.33 24.62 3.36
CA LEU A 182 2.35 23.94 2.06
C LEU A 182 3.66 24.16 1.31
N ALA A 183 4.20 25.38 1.33
CA ALA A 183 5.48 25.67 0.69
C ALA A 183 6.61 24.83 1.29
N GLU A 184 6.69 24.80 2.63
CA GLU A 184 7.66 23.97 3.36
C GLU A 184 7.43 22.47 3.14
N PHE A 185 6.18 22.03 3.17
CA PHE A 185 5.79 20.64 2.94
C PHE A 185 6.23 20.14 1.57
N PHE A 186 5.93 20.87 0.49
CA PHE A 186 6.33 20.46 -0.85
C PHE A 186 7.84 20.49 -1.04
N HIS A 187 8.55 21.44 -0.43
CA HIS A 187 10.01 21.44 -0.41
C HIS A 187 10.57 20.17 0.27
N ARG A 188 10.06 19.81 1.46
CA ARG A 188 10.46 18.59 2.16
C ARG A 188 10.12 17.32 1.38
N LEU A 189 8.96 17.29 0.73
CA LEU A 189 8.54 16.15 -0.08
C LEU A 189 9.47 15.96 -1.27
N GLU A 190 9.81 17.03 -2.00
CA GLU A 190 10.79 16.99 -3.09
C GLU A 190 12.13 16.43 -2.61
N VAL A 191 12.66 16.95 -1.50
CA VAL A 191 13.94 16.50 -0.92
C VAL A 191 13.87 15.03 -0.55
N SER A 192 12.85 14.61 0.20
CA SER A 192 12.71 13.22 0.67
C SER A 192 12.56 12.21 -0.47
N LEU A 193 11.74 12.52 -1.48
CA LEU A 193 11.57 11.66 -2.65
C LEU A 193 12.86 11.60 -3.46
N THR A 194 13.57 12.73 -3.62
CA THR A 194 14.87 12.78 -4.32
C THR A 194 15.92 11.94 -3.59
N GLU A 195 16.00 12.03 -2.27
CA GLU A 195 16.90 11.20 -1.46
C GLU A 195 16.55 9.72 -1.57
N SER A 196 15.26 9.40 -1.53
CA SER A 196 14.78 8.03 -1.74
C SER A 196 15.17 7.51 -3.11
N ALA A 197 14.97 8.28 -4.19
CA ALA A 197 15.31 7.86 -5.54
C ALA A 197 16.84 7.72 -5.78
N ARG A 198 17.67 8.36 -4.95
CA ARG A 198 19.13 8.20 -4.98
C ARG A 198 19.62 6.96 -4.22
N ASP A 199 18.83 6.42 -3.31
CA ASP A 199 19.19 5.25 -2.53
C ASP A 199 19.16 4.00 -3.44
N PRO A 200 20.30 3.28 -3.63
CA PRO A 200 20.34 2.07 -4.45
C PRO A 200 19.49 0.90 -3.91
N GLU A 201 18.99 0.99 -2.68
CA GLU A 201 18.04 0.04 -2.11
C GLU A 201 16.59 0.37 -2.45
N VAL A 202 16.28 1.57 -2.95
CA VAL A 202 14.96 1.98 -3.43
C VAL A 202 14.90 1.82 -4.95
N VAL A 203 13.91 1.10 -5.44
CA VAL A 203 13.83 0.76 -6.88
C VAL A 203 12.50 1.15 -7.53
N SER A 204 11.56 1.68 -6.76
CA SER A 204 10.25 2.06 -7.25
C SER A 204 9.56 2.99 -6.28
N PHE A 205 8.67 3.82 -6.79
CA PHE A 205 7.62 4.43 -5.99
C PHE A 205 6.31 3.67 -6.15
N LYS A 206 5.39 3.86 -5.21
CA LYS A 206 4.00 3.38 -5.24
C LYS A 206 3.09 4.54 -4.92
N SER A 207 2.07 4.72 -5.73
CA SER A 207 0.92 5.57 -5.42
C SER A 207 -0.29 4.72 -5.06
N ILE A 208 -0.96 5.13 -3.98
CA ILE A 208 -2.27 4.64 -3.56
C ILE A 208 -3.37 5.66 -3.80
N VAL A 209 -3.18 6.63 -4.70
CA VAL A 209 -4.18 7.66 -5.03
C VAL A 209 -5.55 7.07 -5.40
N CYS A 210 -5.57 5.82 -5.90
CA CYS A 210 -6.77 5.04 -6.16
C CYS A 210 -7.66 4.81 -4.92
N TYR A 211 -7.06 4.62 -3.74
CA TYR A 211 -7.74 4.52 -2.43
C TYR A 211 -8.09 5.91 -1.85
N ARG A 212 -7.81 6.99 -2.59
CA ARG A 212 -7.92 8.38 -2.13
C ARG A 212 -8.90 9.15 -3.01
N GLY A 213 -8.40 9.90 -3.99
CA GLY A 213 -9.19 10.65 -4.96
C GLY A 213 -9.59 9.85 -6.20
N GLY A 214 -9.06 8.63 -6.36
CA GLY A 214 -9.19 7.83 -7.59
C GLY A 214 -8.08 8.11 -8.61
N LEU A 215 -8.12 7.37 -9.72
CA LEU A 215 -7.09 7.41 -10.77
C LEU A 215 -7.27 8.53 -11.81
N ASN A 216 -8.34 9.32 -11.72
CA ASN A 216 -8.54 10.48 -12.59
C ASN A 216 -7.71 11.69 -12.09
N VAL A 217 -6.39 11.54 -12.08
CA VAL A 217 -5.44 12.57 -11.67
C VAL A 217 -5.34 13.61 -12.77
N ARG A 218 -5.67 14.87 -12.48
CA ARG A 218 -5.66 15.91 -13.51
C ARG A 218 -4.24 16.24 -13.98
N PRO A 219 -4.06 16.62 -15.26
CA PRO A 219 -2.78 17.10 -15.77
C PRO A 219 -2.23 18.27 -14.96
N ARG A 220 -0.89 18.36 -14.85
CA ARG A 220 -0.20 19.43 -14.10
C ARG A 220 -0.60 20.84 -14.56
N ALA A 221 -0.94 21.02 -15.84
CA ALA A 221 -1.39 22.30 -16.39
C ALA A 221 -2.73 22.77 -15.82
N GLU A 222 -3.62 21.84 -15.48
CA GLU A 222 -4.97 22.14 -14.95
C GLU A 222 -4.94 22.44 -13.46
N ILE A 223 -4.01 21.83 -12.73
CA ILE A 223 -3.80 22.07 -11.29
C ILE A 223 -2.71 23.12 -11.01
N GLY A 224 -2.06 23.64 -12.06
CA GLY A 224 -0.88 24.49 -11.96
C GLY A 224 -1.15 25.81 -11.25
N ILE A 225 -0.20 26.24 -10.44
CA ILE A 225 -0.21 27.54 -9.74
C ILE A 225 0.30 28.60 -10.72
N ALA A 226 -0.56 29.11 -11.59
CA ALA A 226 -0.22 30.32 -12.34
C ALA A 226 -0.29 31.53 -11.39
N SER A 227 0.84 32.18 -11.14
CA SER A 227 0.91 33.41 -10.32
C SER A 227 0.17 34.60 -10.94
N ALA A 228 -0.27 34.50 -12.20
CA ALA A 228 -0.73 35.61 -13.02
C ALA A 228 -2.26 35.72 -13.21
N GLN A 229 -3.10 34.89 -12.57
CA GLN A 229 -4.56 34.95 -12.79
C GLN A 229 -5.33 35.25 -11.49
N THR A 230 -6.08 36.35 -11.53
CA THR A 230 -6.64 37.13 -10.40
C THR A 230 -7.99 36.65 -9.88
N LYS A 231 -8.36 35.37 -10.04
CA LYS A 231 -9.61 34.81 -9.47
C LYS A 231 -9.39 33.37 -9.00
N ARG A 232 -9.17 33.20 -7.69
CA ARG A 232 -8.88 31.95 -6.94
C ARG A 232 -7.77 31.10 -7.56
N HIS A 233 -6.59 31.17 -6.99
CA HIS A 233 -5.46 30.39 -7.48
C HIS A 233 -5.72 28.90 -7.24
N ASN A 234 -5.25 28.00 -8.10
CA ASN A 234 -5.25 26.55 -7.81
C ASN A 234 -4.58 26.21 -6.47
N TYR A 235 -3.67 27.09 -6.02
CA TYR A 235 -3.09 27.07 -4.69
C TYR A 235 -4.11 27.19 -3.57
N ASP A 236 -5.16 28.02 -3.73
CA ASP A 236 -6.25 28.15 -2.76
C ASP A 236 -6.98 26.81 -2.61
N HIS A 237 -7.14 26.03 -3.68
CA HIS A 237 -7.73 24.69 -3.59
C HIS A 237 -6.84 23.67 -2.87
N VAL A 238 -5.51 23.82 -2.94
CA VAL A 238 -4.59 23.00 -2.15
C VAL A 238 -4.67 23.39 -0.67
N VAL A 239 -4.76 24.69 -0.37
CA VAL A 239 -4.98 25.21 0.98
C VAL A 239 -6.31 24.71 1.54
N ASP A 240 -7.39 24.78 0.77
CA ASP A 240 -8.71 24.26 1.13
C ASP A 240 -8.63 22.76 1.44
N SER A 241 -7.93 21.98 0.59
CA SER A 241 -7.74 20.54 0.79
C SER A 241 -6.98 20.26 2.10
N LEU A 242 -5.92 21.02 2.38
CA LEU A 242 -5.16 20.90 3.62
C LEU A 242 -5.99 21.27 4.86
N PHE A 243 -6.80 22.33 4.74
CA PHE A 243 -7.72 22.74 5.80
C PHE A 243 -8.76 21.65 6.09
N GLN A 244 -9.31 20.99 5.07
CA GLN A 244 -10.20 19.84 5.27
C GLN A 244 -9.48 18.68 6.00
N SER A 245 -8.21 18.40 5.66
CA SER A 245 -7.43 17.38 6.38
C SER A 245 -7.24 17.72 7.86
N LEU A 246 -7.12 19.00 8.22
CA LEU A 246 -7.09 19.44 9.62
C LEU A 246 -8.43 19.21 10.34
N LEU A 247 -9.55 19.50 9.68
CA LEU A 247 -10.88 19.24 10.23
C LEU A 247 -11.13 17.73 10.41
N ASP A 248 -10.72 16.92 9.43
CA ASP A 248 -10.81 15.46 9.52
C ASP A 248 -9.92 14.90 10.64
N PHE A 249 -8.74 15.49 10.87
CA PHE A 249 -7.90 15.14 12.02
C PHE A 249 -8.64 15.36 13.33
N LYS A 250 -9.34 16.48 13.53
CA LYS A 250 -10.12 16.70 14.77
C LYS A 250 -11.15 15.62 15.03
N ARG A 251 -11.75 15.07 13.97
CA ARG A 251 -12.75 14.01 14.06
C ARG A 251 -12.13 12.64 14.31
N THR A 252 -10.97 12.36 13.71
CA THR A 252 -10.42 10.99 13.61
C THR A 252 -9.14 10.76 14.42
N GLY A 253 -8.47 11.82 14.85
CA GLY A 253 -7.16 11.78 15.53
C GLY A 253 -5.99 11.43 14.62
N THR A 254 -6.19 11.34 13.31
CA THR A 254 -5.17 10.91 12.34
C THR A 254 -5.11 11.81 11.13
N ILE A 255 -3.90 12.11 10.65
CA ILE A 255 -3.72 12.89 9.42
C ILE A 255 -3.80 11.89 8.27
N ARG A 256 -4.83 12.05 7.45
CA ARG A 256 -5.03 11.24 6.26
C ARG A 256 -5.29 12.16 5.08
N LEU A 257 -4.43 12.12 4.08
CA LEU A 257 -4.61 12.84 2.83
C LEU A 257 -5.61 12.07 1.95
N ALA A 258 -6.89 12.08 2.33
CA ALA A 258 -7.90 11.24 1.70
C ALA A 258 -8.33 11.76 0.32
N HIS A 259 -8.47 13.09 0.16
CA HIS A 259 -9.07 13.67 -1.04
C HIS A 259 -8.44 15.02 -1.40
N GLY A 260 -8.78 15.50 -2.58
CA GLY A 260 -8.49 16.87 -3.02
C GLY A 260 -7.21 17.03 -3.83
N VAL A 261 -6.98 18.28 -4.21
CA VAL A 261 -5.91 18.69 -5.14
C VAL A 261 -4.53 18.34 -4.58
N ILE A 262 -4.36 18.31 -3.24
CA ILE A 262 -3.08 17.99 -2.60
C ILE A 262 -2.54 16.60 -2.97
N ASN A 263 -3.41 15.58 -3.09
CA ASN A 263 -2.98 14.24 -3.51
C ASN A 263 -2.51 14.22 -4.96
N GLU A 264 -3.20 14.94 -5.85
CA GLU A 264 -2.79 15.05 -7.25
C GLU A 264 -1.39 15.68 -7.34
N TRP A 265 -1.12 16.73 -6.54
CA TRP A 265 0.21 17.33 -6.45
C TRP A 265 1.26 16.34 -5.94
N ILE A 266 0.96 15.55 -4.92
CA ILE A 266 1.87 14.50 -4.40
C ILE A 266 2.21 13.50 -5.51
N VAL A 267 1.21 13.05 -6.27
CA VAL A 267 1.42 12.17 -7.43
C VAL A 267 2.32 12.83 -8.48
N HIS A 268 2.08 14.10 -8.84
CA HIS A 268 2.92 14.82 -9.80
C HIS A 268 4.37 14.99 -9.32
N TRP A 269 4.59 15.27 -8.03
CA TRP A 269 5.94 15.30 -7.48
C TRP A 269 6.62 13.93 -7.53
N GLY A 270 5.90 12.87 -7.14
CA GLY A 270 6.37 11.49 -7.24
C GLY A 270 6.76 11.10 -8.67
N LEU A 271 5.88 11.37 -9.64
CA LEU A 271 6.13 11.09 -11.07
C LEU A 271 7.31 11.89 -11.63
N ARG A 272 7.43 13.18 -11.26
CA ARG A 272 8.55 14.02 -11.71
C ARG A 272 9.88 13.47 -11.21
N VAL A 273 10.00 13.24 -9.89
CA VAL A 273 11.23 12.70 -9.30
C VAL A 273 11.53 11.32 -9.87
N ALA A 274 10.53 10.44 -9.97
CA ALA A 274 10.70 9.11 -10.56
C ALA A 274 11.24 9.18 -12.00
N GLY A 275 10.73 10.11 -12.82
CA GLY A 275 11.23 10.35 -14.18
C GLY A 275 12.64 10.95 -14.23
N GLU A 276 13.01 11.81 -13.28
CA GLU A 276 14.37 12.38 -13.18
C GLU A 276 15.43 11.33 -12.80
N PHE A 277 15.05 10.29 -12.07
CA PHE A 277 15.93 9.22 -11.57
C PHE A 277 15.74 7.86 -12.27
N ASP A 278 14.88 7.79 -13.29
CA ASP A 278 14.59 6.58 -14.06
C ASP A 278 14.14 5.38 -13.21
N ILE A 279 13.27 5.64 -12.22
CA ILE A 279 12.62 4.59 -11.42
C ILE A 279 11.13 4.49 -11.77
N PRO A 280 10.54 3.27 -11.78
CA PRO A 280 9.13 3.09 -12.03
C PRO A 280 8.25 3.64 -10.89
N VAL A 281 7.01 3.98 -11.24
CA VAL A 281 5.94 4.27 -10.28
C VAL A 281 4.82 3.25 -10.46
N GLN A 282 4.52 2.51 -9.40
CA GLN A 282 3.41 1.57 -9.36
C GLN A 282 2.14 2.32 -8.94
N PHE A 283 1.02 2.04 -9.58
CA PHE A 283 -0.28 2.54 -9.14
C PHE A 283 -1.13 1.36 -8.71
N HIS A 284 -1.77 1.48 -7.54
CA HIS A 284 -2.87 0.58 -7.22
C HIS A 284 -4.05 0.86 -8.16
N THR A 285 -4.74 -0.17 -8.63
CA THR A 285 -5.89 -0.05 -9.52
C THR A 285 -6.82 -1.25 -9.33
N GLY A 286 -8.11 -1.08 -9.66
CA GLY A 286 -9.10 -2.15 -9.59
C GLY A 286 -9.61 -2.41 -8.16
N LEU A 287 -9.48 -3.64 -7.70
CA LEU A 287 -10.07 -4.12 -6.44
C LEU A 287 -9.35 -3.55 -5.21
N GLY A 288 -10.10 -3.37 -4.13
CA GLY A 288 -9.60 -3.01 -2.81
C GLY A 288 -10.72 -3.15 -1.77
N ASP A 289 -10.43 -2.78 -0.53
CA ASP A 289 -11.40 -2.75 0.57
C ASP A 289 -12.47 -1.66 0.40
N SER A 290 -13.28 -1.41 1.42
CA SER A 290 -14.34 -0.40 1.38
C SER A 290 -13.86 1.06 1.26
N ASP A 291 -12.56 1.32 1.34
CA ASP A 291 -11.95 2.65 1.18
C ASP A 291 -11.80 3.03 -0.31
N ILE A 292 -11.91 2.06 -1.23
CA ILE A 292 -11.78 2.29 -2.68
C ILE A 292 -13.14 2.58 -3.35
N SER A 293 -13.14 3.51 -4.30
CA SER A 293 -14.25 3.67 -5.24
C SER A 293 -13.94 2.96 -6.55
N LEU A 294 -14.58 1.81 -6.80
CA LEU A 294 -14.38 1.03 -8.03
C LEU A 294 -14.64 1.84 -9.31
N LEU A 295 -15.55 2.83 -9.25
CA LEU A 295 -15.84 3.73 -10.39
C LEU A 295 -14.63 4.58 -10.79
N HIS A 296 -13.78 4.93 -9.83
CA HIS A 296 -12.59 5.76 -10.04
C HIS A 296 -11.29 4.95 -9.97
N ALA A 297 -11.37 3.63 -9.81
CA ALA A 297 -10.22 2.74 -9.72
C ALA A 297 -9.79 2.15 -11.06
N SER A 298 -10.48 2.47 -12.16
CA SER A 298 -10.12 2.00 -13.50
C SER A 298 -8.86 2.70 -14.01
N PRO A 299 -7.87 1.96 -14.53
CA PRO A 299 -6.65 2.55 -15.08
C PRO A 299 -6.92 3.32 -16.38
N ALA A 300 -8.11 3.17 -16.98
CA ALA A 300 -8.50 3.93 -18.17
C ALA A 300 -8.73 5.43 -17.91
N HIS A 301 -8.72 5.87 -16.64
CA HIS A 301 -8.78 7.28 -16.27
C HIS A 301 -7.42 8.00 -16.35
N MET A 302 -6.32 7.25 -16.52
CA MET A 302 -4.94 7.77 -16.55
C MET A 302 -4.38 7.92 -17.97
#